data_AF-A0A938UHW1-F1
#
_entry.id   AF-A0A938UHW1-F1
#
_cell.length_a   1.000
_cell.length_b   1.000
_cell.length_c   1.000
_cell.angle_alpha   90.00
_cell.angle_beta   90.00
_cell.angle_gamma   90.00
#
_symmetry.space_group_name_H-M   'P 1'
#
loop_
_entity.id
_entity.type
_entity.pdbx_description
1 polymer ?
#
loop_
_entity_poly.entity_id
_entity_poly.type
_entity_poly.pdbx_seq_one_letter_code
_entity_poly.pdbx_strand_id
1 'polypeptide(L)'
;MKKKVFVGAALSALLVYLSIRGIDFKDVADGFRTIDYGYLLPALALLFVMQVLRSVRWGIILRPLAKIDQLSLFSVTSVGFLAIVAIPARLGELARPYLITKKSDIKMSSALGTIIVERVFDSLTVLVIAAFAL
;
A
#
# COMPACT_ATOMS: atom_id res chain seq x y z
N MET A 1 17.14 -20.90 0.92
CA MET A 1 16.15 -19.85 1.27
C MET A 1 16.40 -19.20 2.63
N LYS A 2 16.67 -19.95 3.71
CA LYS A 2 16.89 -19.39 5.08
C LYS A 2 18.02 -18.35 5.20
N LYS A 3 19.15 -18.52 4.50
CA LYS A 3 20.29 -17.58 4.54
C LYS A 3 19.96 -16.18 4.00
N LYS A 4 19.17 -16.08 2.92
CA LYS A 4 18.80 -14.79 2.32
C LYS A 4 17.84 -13.99 3.22
N VAL A 5 16.88 -14.68 3.84
CA VAL A 5 15.95 -14.07 4.81
C VAL A 5 16.70 -13.58 6.04
N PHE A 6 17.67 -14.35 6.55
CA PHE A 6 18.48 -13.95 7.70
C PHE A 6 19.35 -12.72 7.41
N VAL A 7 20.01 -12.67 6.24
CA VAL A 7 20.79 -11.50 5.82
C VAL A 7 19.90 -10.25 5.68
N GLY A 8 18.70 -10.39 5.09
CA GLY A 8 17.75 -9.30 4.99
C GLY A 8 17.28 -8.80 6.36
N ALA A 9 16.97 -9.72 7.28
CA ALA A 9 16.57 -9.37 8.64
C ALA A 9 17.69 -8.67 9.41
N ALA A 10 18.93 -9.16 9.32
CA ALA A 10 20.10 -8.55 9.95
C ALA A 10 20.37 -7.15 9.39
N LEU A 11 20.25 -6.97 8.07
CA LEU A 11 20.40 -5.66 7.43
C LEU A 11 19.28 -4.69 7.86
N SER A 12 18.03 -5.13 7.88
CA SER A 12 16.91 -4.31 8.40
C SER A 12 17.14 -3.90 9.85
N ALA A 13 17.57 -4.82 10.72
CA ALA A 13 17.87 -4.52 12.12
C ALA A 13 19.02 -3.50 12.25
N LEU A 14 20.08 -3.64 11.44
CA LEU A 14 21.19 -2.70 11.39
C LEU A 14 20.74 -1.31 10.94
N LEU A 15 19.93 -1.21 9.89
CA LEU A 15 19.41 0.07 9.39
C LEU A 15 18.48 0.75 10.39
N VAL A 16 17.61 -0.01 11.06
CA VAL A 16 16.76 0.51 12.16
C VAL A 16 17.63 1.01 13.31
N TYR A 17 18.65 0.25 13.70
CA TYR A 17 19.59 0.68 14.74
C TYR A 17 20.31 1.98 14.34
N LEU A 18 20.85 2.06 13.13
CA LEU A 18 21.51 3.26 12.61
C LEU A 18 20.55 4.46 12.57
N SER A 19 19.28 4.25 12.24
CA SER A 19 18.26 5.30 12.22
C SER A 19 17.94 5.85 13.60
N ILE A 20 18.03 5.03 14.66
CA ILE A 20 17.63 5.41 16.03
C ILE A 20 18.83 5.88 16.87
N ARG A 21 20.05 5.45 16.54
CA ARG A 21 21.27 5.66 17.37
C ARG A 21 21.58 7.12 17.70
N GLY A 22 21.05 8.09 16.96
CA GLY A 22 21.25 9.53 17.20
C GLY A 22 20.00 10.30 17.63
N ILE A 23 18.89 9.60 17.93
CA ILE A 23 17.62 10.24 18.28
C ILE A 23 17.51 10.36 19.80
N ASP A 24 17.44 11.61 20.32
CA ASP A 24 16.99 11.83 21.68
C ASP A 24 15.45 11.72 21.72
N PHE A 25 14.95 10.75 22.49
CA PHE A 25 13.52 10.52 22.63
C PHE A 25 12.79 11.70 23.30
N LYS A 26 13.50 12.56 24.03
CA LYS A 26 12.93 13.80 24.59
C LYS A 26 12.62 14.81 23.49
N ASP A 27 13.53 15.02 22.56
CA ASP A 27 13.32 15.92 21.41
C ASP A 27 12.15 15.44 20.54
N VAL A 28 11.99 14.12 20.40
CA VAL A 28 10.83 13.52 19.71
C VAL A 28 9.53 13.82 20.46
N ALA A 29 9.51 13.63 21.79
CA ALA A 29 8.34 13.89 22.61
C ALA A 29 7.94 15.37 22.63
N ASP A 30 8.92 16.28 22.67
CA ASP A 30 8.68 17.72 22.58
C ASP A 30 8.26 18.14 21.17
N GLY A 31 8.74 17.46 20.13
CA GLY A 31 8.26 17.61 18.75
C GLY A 31 6.76 17.34 18.61
N PHE A 32 6.21 16.35 19.32
CA PHE A 32 4.76 16.12 19.32
C PHE A 32 3.96 17.29 19.93
N ARG A 33 4.56 18.08 20.82
CA ARG A 33 3.89 19.24 21.44
C ARG A 33 3.93 20.49 20.56
N THR A 34 4.91 20.58 19.66
CA THR A 34 5.10 21.74 18.78
C THR A 34 4.48 21.55 17.39
N ILE A 35 4.04 20.34 17.04
CA ILE A 35 3.35 20.05 15.78
C ILE A 35 2.02 20.82 15.71
N ASP A 36 1.83 21.53 14.60
CA ASP A 36 0.54 22.12 14.26
C ASP A 36 -0.41 21.03 13.75
N TYR A 37 -1.33 20.61 14.63
CA TYR A 37 -2.38 19.64 14.33
C TYR A 37 -3.36 20.11 13.26
N GLY A 38 -3.35 21.39 12.86
CA GLY A 38 -4.10 21.91 11.73
C GLY A 38 -3.78 21.19 10.42
N TYR A 39 -2.54 20.72 10.25
CA TYR A 39 -2.14 19.91 9.08
C TYR A 39 -2.62 18.47 9.13
N LEU A 40 -3.10 17.97 10.28
CA LEU A 40 -3.58 16.60 10.41
C LEU A 40 -4.84 16.37 9.57
N LEU A 41 -5.75 17.34 9.56
CA LEU A 41 -7.02 17.23 8.84
C LEU A 41 -6.84 17.16 7.31
N PRO A 42 -6.08 18.06 6.64
CA PRO A 42 -5.80 17.92 5.22
C PRO A 42 -4.98 16.66 4.91
N ALA A 43 -4.06 16.23 5.77
CA ALA A 43 -3.32 14.99 5.57
C ALA A 43 -4.26 13.76 5.58
N LEU A 44 -5.16 13.66 6.56
CA LEU A 44 -6.16 12.59 6.63
C LEU A 44 -7.12 12.63 5.43
N ALA A 45 -7.55 13.82 5.01
CA ALA A 45 -8.39 13.98 3.82
C ALA A 45 -7.67 13.47 2.56
N LEU A 46 -6.39 13.83 2.37
CA LEU A 46 -5.59 13.35 1.25
C LEU A 46 -5.39 11.83 1.27
N LEU A 47 -5.15 11.23 2.45
CA LEU A 47 -5.04 9.78 2.60
C LEU A 47 -6.35 9.09 2.21
N PHE A 48 -7.49 9.63 2.65
CA PHE A 48 -8.80 9.11 2.29
C PHE A 48 -9.07 9.21 0.78
N VAL A 49 -8.81 10.38 0.19
CA VAL A 49 -8.94 10.61 -1.26
C VAL A 49 -8.04 9.65 -2.04
N MET A 50 -6.78 9.49 -1.64
CA MET A 50 -5.85 8.54 -2.25
C MET A 50 -6.42 7.11 -2.22
N GLN A 51 -7.00 6.71 -1.08
CA GLN A 51 -7.58 5.37 -0.93
C GLN A 51 -8.80 5.16 -1.82
N VAL A 52 -9.66 6.17 -1.95
CA VAL A 52 -10.81 6.15 -2.87
C VAL A 52 -10.34 6.06 -4.32
N LEU A 53 -9.39 6.90 -4.74
CA LEU A 53 -8.84 6.90 -6.10
C LEU A 53 -8.22 5.55 -6.45
N ARG A 54 -7.50 4.91 -5.51
CA ARG A 54 -6.96 3.55 -5.70
C ARG A 54 -8.08 2.53 -5.95
N SER A 55 -9.16 2.60 -5.19
CA SER A 55 -10.33 1.73 -5.37
C SER A 55 -10.97 1.93 -6.76
N VAL A 56 -11.20 3.19 -7.15
CA VAL A 56 -11.76 3.53 -8.47
C VAL A 56 -10.88 2.99 -9.59
N ARG A 57 -9.56 3.27 -9.52
CA ARG A 57 -8.58 2.82 -10.51
C ARG A 57 -8.59 1.32 -10.68
N TRP A 58 -8.61 0.57 -9.57
CA TRP A 58 -8.66 -0.88 -9.65
C TRP A 58 -9.99 -1.39 -10.25
N GLY A 59 -11.10 -0.73 -9.93
CA GLY A 59 -12.40 -0.99 -10.58
C GLY A 59 -12.36 -0.82 -12.10
N ILE A 60 -11.63 0.17 -12.60
CA ILE A 60 -11.43 0.39 -14.05
C ILE A 60 -10.68 -0.80 -14.67
N ILE A 61 -9.63 -1.28 -14.02
CA ILE A 61 -8.85 -2.45 -14.48
C ILE A 61 -9.69 -3.74 -14.44
N LEU A 62 -10.56 -3.87 -13.44
CA LEU A 62 -11.45 -5.03 -13.28
C LEU A 62 -12.66 -5.01 -14.21
N ARG A 63 -13.05 -3.85 -14.75
CA ARG A 63 -14.26 -3.67 -15.57
C ARG A 63 -14.43 -4.66 -16.72
N PRO A 64 -13.37 -5.13 -17.43
CA PRO A 64 -13.51 -6.15 -18.47
C PRO A 64 -13.85 -7.55 -17.94
N LEU A 65 -13.58 -7.82 -16.65
CA LEU A 65 -13.80 -9.11 -16.01
C LEU A 65 -15.17 -9.17 -15.31
N ALA A 66 -15.52 -8.14 -14.54
CA ALA A 66 -16.85 -7.98 -13.95
C ALA A 66 -17.13 -6.52 -13.61
N LYS A 67 -18.41 -6.17 -13.56
CA LYS A 67 -18.87 -4.90 -12.98
C LYS A 67 -19.15 -5.12 -11.49
N ILE A 68 -18.42 -4.41 -10.64
CA ILE A 68 -18.56 -4.46 -9.19
C ILE A 68 -18.86 -3.03 -8.72
N ASP A 69 -19.76 -2.90 -7.75
CA ASP A 69 -20.10 -1.61 -7.19
C ASP A 69 -18.90 -0.96 -6.48
N GLN A 70 -18.84 0.38 -6.52
CA GLN A 70 -17.69 1.12 -6.00
C GLN A 70 -17.52 0.94 -4.49
N LEU A 71 -18.60 0.73 -3.74
CA LEU A 71 -18.53 0.55 -2.29
C LEU A 71 -17.88 -0.78 -1.94
N SER A 72 -18.27 -1.87 -2.62
CA SER A 72 -17.61 -3.18 -2.49
C SER A 72 -16.14 -3.12 -2.89
N LEU A 73 -15.80 -2.44 -3.99
CA LEU A 73 -14.41 -2.25 -4.40
C LEU A 73 -13.61 -1.50 -3.33
N PHE A 74 -14.20 -0.47 -2.74
CA PHE A 74 -13.56 0.32 -1.69
C PHE A 74 -13.34 -0.53 -0.43
N SER A 75 -14.33 -1.28 0.02
CA SER A 75 -14.19 -2.19 1.15
C SER A 75 -13.11 -3.24 0.91
N VAL A 76 -13.10 -3.90 -0.25
CA VAL A 76 -12.10 -4.93 -0.59
C VAL A 76 -10.70 -4.32 -0.67
N THR A 77 -10.57 -3.14 -1.27
CA THR A 77 -9.29 -2.44 -1.39
C THR A 77 -8.76 -2.04 -0.01
N SER A 78 -9.61 -1.46 0.85
CA SER A 78 -9.23 -1.05 2.21
C SER A 78 -8.83 -2.23 3.09
N VAL A 79 -9.60 -3.33 3.09
CA VAL A 79 -9.22 -4.54 3.83
C VAL A 79 -7.91 -5.12 3.32
N GLY A 80 -7.69 -5.13 2.01
CA GLY A 80 -6.44 -5.64 1.48
C GLY A 80 -5.22 -4.76 1.80
N PHE A 81 -5.37 -3.43 1.85
CA PHE A 81 -4.31 -2.55 2.33
C PHE A 81 -4.04 -2.74 3.83
N LEU A 82 -5.09 -2.93 4.63
CA LEU A 82 -4.91 -3.29 6.04
C LEU A 82 -4.16 -4.62 6.18
N ALA A 83 -4.47 -5.62 5.36
CA ALA A 83 -3.75 -6.89 5.34
C ALA A 83 -2.27 -6.74 4.93
N ILE A 84 -1.94 -5.80 4.03
CA ILE A 84 -0.55 -5.49 3.67
C ILE A 84 0.24 -4.93 4.86
N VAL A 85 -0.41 -4.09 5.69
CA VAL A 85 0.22 -3.51 6.88
C VAL A 85 0.30 -4.52 8.02
N ALA A 86 -0.77 -5.31 8.23
CA ALA A 86 -0.88 -6.23 9.34
C ALA A 86 -0.10 -7.55 9.13
N ILE A 87 0.01 -8.03 7.88
CA ILE A 87 0.60 -9.33 7.58
C ILE A 87 2.02 -9.15 7.03
N PRO A 88 3.05 -9.69 7.72
CA PRO A 88 4.42 -9.61 7.25
C PRO A 88 4.65 -10.41 5.96
N ALA A 89 5.77 -10.11 5.28
CA ALA A 89 6.21 -10.77 4.04
C ALA A 89 5.33 -10.55 2.80
N ARG A 90 4.62 -9.40 2.72
CA ARG A 90 3.77 -9.01 1.57
C ARG A 90 2.66 -10.01 1.22
N LEU A 91 2.36 -10.96 2.12
CA LEU A 91 1.24 -11.90 1.95
C LEU A 91 -0.11 -11.17 1.84
N GLY A 92 -0.21 -9.95 2.39
CA GLY A 92 -1.36 -9.07 2.24
C GLY A 92 -1.66 -8.68 0.78
N GLU A 93 -0.72 -8.79 -0.16
CA GLU A 93 -0.99 -8.56 -1.58
C GLU A 93 -2.01 -9.56 -2.17
N LEU A 94 -2.12 -10.75 -1.56
CA LEU A 94 -3.10 -11.77 -1.94
C LEU A 94 -4.49 -11.55 -1.36
N ALA A 95 -4.66 -10.59 -0.44
CA ALA A 95 -5.95 -10.34 0.22
C ALA A 95 -6.99 -9.73 -0.73
N ARG A 96 -6.65 -8.66 -1.48
CA ARG A 96 -7.54 -8.05 -2.51
C ARG A 96 -8.08 -9.06 -3.53
N PRO A 97 -7.22 -9.84 -4.22
CA PRO A 97 -7.67 -10.75 -5.26
C PRO A 97 -8.47 -11.92 -4.67
N TYR A 98 -8.12 -12.39 -3.48
CA TYR A 98 -8.92 -13.40 -2.79
C TYR A 98 -10.32 -12.87 -2.44
N LEU A 99 -10.42 -11.69 -1.83
CA LEU A 99 -11.70 -11.11 -1.42
C LEU A 99 -12.61 -10.77 -2.62
N ILE A 100 -12.05 -10.35 -3.76
CA ILE A 100 -12.87 -10.05 -4.94
C ILE A 100 -13.47 -11.31 -5.56
N THR A 101 -12.74 -12.44 -5.52
CA THR A 101 -13.28 -13.74 -5.97
C THR A 101 -14.40 -14.28 -5.08
N LYS A 102 -14.54 -13.78 -3.84
CA LYS A 102 -15.66 -14.09 -2.96
C LYS A 102 -16.90 -13.24 -3.22
N LYS A 103 -16.72 -12.06 -3.83
CA LYS A 103 -17.79 -11.12 -4.15
C LYS A 103 -18.23 -11.13 -5.62
N SER A 104 -17.52 -11.85 -6.48
CA SER A 104 -17.76 -11.88 -7.93
C SER A 104 -17.31 -13.21 -8.53
N ASP A 105 -17.76 -13.52 -9.73
CA ASP A 105 -17.39 -14.75 -10.46
C ASP A 105 -15.99 -14.67 -11.13
N ILE A 106 -15.15 -13.74 -10.67
CA ILE A 106 -13.79 -13.56 -11.20
C ILE A 106 -12.89 -14.67 -10.65
N LYS A 107 -12.18 -15.36 -11.55
CA LYS A 107 -11.16 -16.35 -11.17
C LYS A 107 -9.97 -15.69 -10.48
N MET A 108 -9.38 -16.37 -9.49
CA MET A 108 -8.24 -15.88 -8.72
C MET A 108 -7.03 -15.51 -9.60
N SER A 109 -6.79 -16.28 -10.65
CA SER A 109 -5.72 -15.99 -11.64
C SER A 109 -5.94 -14.64 -12.34
N SER A 110 -7.16 -14.34 -12.76
CA SER A 110 -7.51 -13.08 -13.41
C SER A 110 -7.41 -11.91 -12.43
N ALA A 111 -7.89 -12.09 -11.19
CA ALA A 111 -7.77 -11.09 -10.14
C ALA A 111 -6.30 -10.75 -9.81
N LEU A 112 -5.43 -11.76 -9.71
CA LEU A 112 -3.98 -11.56 -9.56
C LEU A 112 -3.37 -10.85 -10.77
N GLY A 113 -3.79 -11.19 -11.98
CA GLY A 113 -3.38 -10.50 -13.20
C GLY A 113 -3.66 -9.00 -13.16
N THR A 114 -4.82 -8.58 -12.65
CA THR A 114 -5.14 -7.14 -12.51
C THR A 114 -4.18 -6.40 -11.58
N ILE A 115 -3.66 -7.06 -10.54
CA ILE A 115 -2.70 -6.46 -9.61
C ILE A 115 -1.34 -6.31 -10.29
N ILE A 116 -0.89 -7.31 -11.04
CA ILE A 116 0.36 -7.23 -11.79
C ILE A 116 0.29 -6.06 -12.78
N VAL A 117 -0.82 -5.95 -13.53
CA VAL A 117 -1.06 -4.83 -14.45
C VAL A 117 -1.00 -3.50 -13.71
N GLU A 118 -1.68 -3.38 -12.58
CA GLU A 118 -1.63 -2.17 -11.72
C GLU A 118 -0.19 -1.81 -11.32
N ARG A 119 0.64 -2.79 -10.93
CA ARG A 119 2.04 -2.55 -10.53
C ARG A 119 2.94 -2.15 -11.69
N VAL A 120 2.71 -2.68 -12.89
CA VAL A 120 3.44 -2.27 -14.09
C VAL A 120 3.13 -0.82 -14.41
N PHE A 121 1.86 -0.43 -14.42
CA PHE A 121 1.47 0.97 -14.61
C PHE A 121 2.07 1.88 -13.54
N ASP A 122 2.00 1.51 -12.27
CA ASP A 122 2.60 2.29 -11.18
C ASP A 122 4.11 2.49 -11.36
N SER A 123 4.83 1.42 -11.73
CA SER A 123 6.28 1.47 -11.94
C SER A 123 6.63 2.36 -13.14
N LEU A 124 5.88 2.25 -14.24
CA LEU A 124 6.06 3.10 -15.41
C LEU A 124 5.78 4.57 -15.10
N THR A 125 4.70 4.87 -14.38
CA THR A 125 4.38 6.25 -13.98
C THR A 125 5.48 6.85 -13.12
N VAL A 126 6.02 6.10 -12.14
CA VAL A 126 7.14 6.57 -11.32
C VAL A 126 8.39 6.84 -12.17
N LEU A 127 8.72 5.95 -13.10
CA LEU A 127 9.86 6.13 -14.01
C LEU A 127 9.71 7.37 -14.89
N VAL A 128 8.51 7.60 -15.44
CA VAL A 128 8.22 8.77 -16.27
C VAL A 128 8.35 10.06 -15.45
N ILE A 129 7.76 10.10 -14.25
CA ILE A 129 7.89 11.27 -13.36
C ILE A 129 9.36 11.53 -13.03
N ALA A 130 10.13 10.48 -12.70
CA ALA A 130 11.54 10.60 -12.40
C ALA A 130 12.34 11.12 -13.59
N ALA A 131 12.03 10.67 -14.82
CA ALA A 131 12.69 11.14 -16.03
C ALA A 131 12.38 12.60 -16.38
N PHE A 132 11.18 13.10 -16.06
CA PHE A 132 10.85 14.53 -16.23
C PHE A 132 11.43 15.43 -15.14
N ALA A 133 11.71 14.87 -13.95
CA ALA A 133 12.28 15.61 -12.83
C ALA A 133 13.82 15.74 -12.90
N LEU A 134 14.48 14.98 -13.78
CA LEU A 134 15.93 14.89 -13.97
C LEU A 134 16.36 15.69 -15.20
#